data_AF-A0A2W7AR85-F1
#
_entry.id   AF-A0A2W7AR85-F1
#
_cell.length_a   1.000
_cell.length_b   1.000
_cell.length_c   1.000
_cell.angle_alpha   90.00
_cell.angle_beta   90.00
_cell.angle_gamma   90.00
#
_symmetry.space_group_name_H-M   'P 1'
#
loop_
_entity.id
_entity.type
_entity.pdbx_description
1 polymer ?
#
loop_
_entity_poly.entity_id
_entity_poly.type
_entity_poly.pdbx_seq_one_letter_code
_entity_poly.pdbx_strand_id
1 'polypeptide(L)'
;MVGYLTIDNLKIEEENFGDLLAIYRLLPSFKRELAIDRAIAGITLEPEEINLALQQLQQRYQLSTQEAIQNYCRVYSLTDAQLKEIALREFKIEKFKHQTWGNSLESTFLNRRASLDRVIYSLIRHKNPELLQELFFRIQDCEQSFAEVASQYSQGVEAQTGGMIGPVLLNKLPAAIAEKLRHSIPQQIHPPFLLEEWIVILRLEKVVPAQFDDVTSQLLLNQLFEESLQEKS
;
A
#
# COMPACT_ATOMS: atom_id res chain seq x y z
N MET A 1 -33.19 -26.24 10.92
CA MET A 1 -33.52 -25.32 9.81
C MET A 1 -32.20 -25.10 9.10
N VAL A 2 -31.97 -25.75 7.95
CA VAL A 2 -30.69 -25.64 7.24
C VAL A 2 -30.62 -24.23 6.66
N GLY A 3 -29.61 -23.46 7.06
CA GLY A 3 -29.38 -22.13 6.51
C GLY A 3 -29.04 -22.24 5.03
N TYR A 4 -29.40 -21.23 4.24
CA TYR A 4 -28.95 -21.13 2.86
C TYR A 4 -28.61 -19.68 2.55
N LEU A 5 -27.57 -19.47 1.75
CA LEU A 5 -27.20 -18.18 1.21
C LEU A 5 -27.70 -18.10 -0.23
N THR A 6 -28.42 -17.03 -0.58
CA THR A 6 -28.85 -16.79 -1.97
C THR A 6 -28.06 -15.63 -2.55
N ILE A 7 -27.34 -15.86 -3.65
CA ILE A 7 -26.64 -14.82 -4.42
C ILE A 7 -27.09 -14.95 -5.88
N ASP A 8 -27.66 -13.89 -6.47
CA ASP A 8 -28.06 -13.85 -7.89
C ASP A 8 -28.83 -15.09 -8.38
N ASN A 9 -29.73 -15.61 -7.52
CA ASN A 9 -30.54 -16.84 -7.70
C ASN A 9 -29.83 -18.19 -7.48
N LEU A 10 -28.55 -18.20 -7.13
CA LEU A 10 -27.85 -19.40 -6.66
C LEU A 10 -28.15 -19.62 -5.18
N LYS A 11 -28.80 -20.75 -4.86
CA LYS A 11 -28.99 -21.20 -3.48
C LYS A 11 -27.79 -22.04 -3.08
N ILE A 12 -26.99 -21.52 -2.16
CA ILE A 12 -25.85 -22.20 -1.57
C ILE A 12 -26.30 -22.77 -0.23
N GLU A 13 -26.26 -24.10 -0.11
CA GLU A 13 -26.54 -24.79 1.15
C GLU A 13 -25.39 -24.56 2.14
N GLU A 14 -25.72 -24.41 3.42
CA GLU A 14 -24.76 -24.14 4.51
C GLU A 14 -23.61 -25.16 4.56
N GLU A 15 -23.89 -26.42 4.26
CA GLU A 15 -22.90 -27.51 4.22
C GLU A 15 -21.80 -27.28 3.16
N ASN A 16 -22.10 -26.56 2.08
CA ASN A 16 -21.17 -26.31 0.98
C ASN A 16 -20.38 -25.00 1.13
N PHE A 17 -20.70 -24.16 2.14
CA PHE A 17 -20.14 -22.82 2.23
C PHE A 17 -18.63 -22.82 2.52
N GLY A 18 -18.18 -23.70 3.43
CA GLY A 18 -16.75 -23.86 3.74
C GLY A 18 -15.93 -24.31 2.54
N ASP A 19 -16.46 -25.25 1.76
CA ASP A 19 -15.83 -25.76 0.55
C ASP A 19 -15.75 -24.69 -0.54
N LEU A 20 -16.79 -23.88 -0.72
CA LEU A 20 -16.76 -22.76 -1.67
C LEU A 20 -15.72 -21.70 -1.28
N LEU A 21 -15.61 -21.35 0.01
CA LEU A 21 -14.55 -20.45 0.47
C LEU A 21 -13.15 -21.04 0.20
N ALA A 22 -12.98 -22.36 0.32
CA ALA A 22 -11.72 -23.02 0.03
C ALA A 22 -11.40 -23.04 -1.48
N ILE A 23 -12.35 -23.48 -2.30
CA ILE A 23 -12.24 -23.59 -3.75
C ILE A 23 -11.92 -22.22 -4.37
N TYR A 24 -12.59 -21.16 -3.92
CA TYR A 24 -12.36 -19.80 -4.38
C TYR A 24 -11.19 -19.11 -3.68
N ARG A 25 -10.46 -19.80 -2.78
CA ARG A 25 -9.31 -19.29 -2.03
C ARG A 25 -9.64 -18.04 -1.20
N LEU A 26 -10.87 -17.92 -0.72
CA LEU A 26 -11.37 -16.86 0.15
C LEU A 26 -11.19 -17.16 1.64
N LEU A 27 -10.84 -18.40 2.02
CA LEU A 27 -10.59 -18.75 3.41
C LEU A 27 -9.55 -17.87 4.13
N PRO A 28 -8.38 -17.53 3.53
CA PRO A 28 -7.41 -16.68 4.21
C PRO A 28 -7.93 -15.26 4.48
N SER A 29 -8.59 -14.64 3.50
CA SER A 29 -9.17 -13.30 3.68
C SER A 29 -10.32 -13.33 4.69
N PHE A 30 -11.18 -14.35 4.64
CA PHE A 30 -12.26 -14.50 5.61
C PHE A 30 -11.75 -14.71 7.04
N LYS A 31 -10.72 -15.55 7.24
CA LYS A 31 -10.07 -15.72 8.55
C LYS A 31 -9.48 -14.40 9.06
N ARG A 32 -8.87 -13.60 8.18
CA ARG A 32 -8.36 -12.27 8.51
C ARG A 32 -9.49 -11.35 8.99
N GLU A 33 -10.63 -11.30 8.29
CA GLU A 33 -11.77 -10.47 8.72
C GLU A 33 -12.31 -10.89 10.09
N LEU A 34 -12.37 -12.20 10.38
CA LEU A 34 -12.76 -12.70 11.72
C LEU A 34 -11.75 -12.32 12.80
N ALA A 35 -10.45 -12.33 12.50
CA ALA A 35 -9.41 -11.91 13.43
C ALA A 35 -9.53 -10.41 13.76
N ILE A 36 -9.86 -9.59 12.75
CA ILE A 36 -10.15 -8.17 12.92
C ILE A 36 -11.36 -7.98 13.83
N ASP A 37 -12.46 -8.69 13.57
CA ASP A 37 -13.69 -8.57 14.37
C ASP A 37 -13.44 -8.90 15.85
N ARG A 38 -12.61 -9.91 16.13
CA ARG A 38 -12.17 -10.23 17.50
C ARG A 38 -11.34 -9.11 18.11
N ALA A 39 -10.44 -8.50 17.34
CA ALA A 39 -9.61 -7.40 17.83
C ALA A 39 -10.44 -6.17 18.21
N ILE A 40 -11.47 -5.85 17.41
CA ILE A 40 -12.30 -4.65 17.63
C ILE A 40 -13.53 -4.90 18.51
N ALA A 41 -13.78 -6.13 18.98
CA ALA A 41 -14.96 -6.49 19.74
C ALA A 41 -15.15 -5.66 21.03
N GLY A 42 -14.05 -5.20 21.64
CA GLY A 42 -14.06 -4.34 22.83
C GLY A 42 -14.28 -2.85 22.55
N ILE A 43 -14.34 -2.43 21.28
CA ILE A 43 -14.44 -1.01 20.92
C ILE A 43 -15.90 -0.56 20.90
N THR A 44 -16.20 0.40 21.78
CA THR A 44 -17.47 1.13 21.82
C THR A 44 -17.38 2.42 21.01
N LEU A 45 -18.49 2.80 20.39
CA LEU A 45 -18.63 4.06 19.66
C LEU A 45 -19.68 4.93 20.34
N GLU A 46 -19.30 6.19 20.56
CA GLU A 46 -20.22 7.23 21.02
C GLU A 46 -21.15 7.69 19.87
N PRO A 47 -22.31 8.29 20.17
CA PRO A 47 -23.24 8.76 19.13
C PRO A 47 -22.63 9.70 18.10
N GLU A 48 -21.69 10.56 18.52
CA GLU A 48 -20.97 11.47 17.63
C GLU A 48 -20.05 10.72 16.66
N GLU A 49 -19.35 9.69 17.15
CA GLU A 49 -18.48 8.83 16.34
C GLU A 49 -19.27 8.02 15.32
N ILE A 50 -20.47 7.55 15.69
CA ILE A 50 -21.38 6.87 14.77
C ILE A 50 -21.75 7.78 13.59
N ASN A 51 -22.08 9.04 13.86
CA ASN A 51 -22.42 9.99 12.81
C ASN A 51 -21.23 10.30 11.91
N LEU A 52 -20.04 10.48 12.50
CA LEU A 52 -18.79 10.67 11.75
C LEU A 52 -18.46 9.47 10.86
N ALA A 53 -18.60 8.25 11.38
CA ALA A 53 -18.35 7.02 10.63
C ALA A 53 -19.22 6.95 9.36
N LEU A 54 -20.52 7.29 9.49
CA LEU A 54 -21.44 7.29 8.36
C LEU A 54 -21.11 8.37 7.34
N GLN A 55 -20.75 9.58 7.79
CA GLN A 55 -20.32 10.67 6.91
C GLN A 55 -19.03 10.31 6.14
N GLN A 56 -18.05 9.72 6.82
CA GLN A 56 -16.80 9.29 6.19
C GLN A 56 -17.02 8.20 5.14
N LEU A 57 -17.89 7.23 5.43
CA LEU A 57 -18.27 6.20 4.47
C LEU A 57 -18.94 6.81 3.24
N GLN A 58 -19.88 7.74 3.44
CA GLN A 58 -20.55 8.44 2.34
C GLN A 58 -19.57 9.21 1.45
N GLN A 59 -18.65 9.96 2.04
CA GLN A 59 -17.64 10.71 1.27
C GLN A 59 -16.72 9.77 0.48
N ARG A 60 -16.26 8.69 1.11
CA ARG A 60 -15.28 7.77 0.52
C ARG A 60 -15.83 7.01 -0.68
N TYR A 61 -17.06 6.52 -0.58
CA TYR A 61 -17.72 5.78 -1.66
C TYR A 61 -18.67 6.66 -2.50
N GLN A 62 -18.61 7.98 -2.31
CA GLN A 62 -19.42 8.97 -3.05
C GLN A 62 -20.94 8.73 -2.95
N LEU A 63 -21.39 8.25 -1.79
CA LEU A 63 -22.78 7.89 -1.50
C LEU A 63 -23.58 9.09 -0.97
N SER A 64 -23.49 10.22 -1.66
CA SER A 64 -24.11 11.48 -1.24
C SER A 64 -25.60 11.58 -1.61
N THR A 65 -26.10 10.66 -2.45
CA THR A 65 -27.51 10.62 -2.89
C THR A 65 -28.13 9.28 -2.54
N GLN A 66 -29.45 9.27 -2.35
CA GLN A 66 -30.20 8.04 -2.09
C GLN A 66 -30.06 7.04 -3.24
N GLU A 67 -29.98 7.52 -4.48
CA GLU A 67 -29.76 6.68 -5.66
C GLU A 67 -28.37 6.02 -5.65
N ALA A 68 -27.32 6.76 -5.27
CA ALA A 68 -25.97 6.20 -5.14
C ALA A 68 -25.91 5.12 -4.04
N ILE A 69 -26.56 5.35 -2.90
CA ILE A 69 -26.69 4.37 -1.81
C ILE A 69 -27.40 3.11 -2.30
N GLN A 70 -28.57 3.26 -2.94
CA GLN A 70 -29.35 2.12 -3.44
C GLN A 70 -28.57 1.31 -4.50
N ASN A 71 -27.87 1.99 -5.40
CA ASN A 71 -27.03 1.33 -6.40
C ASN A 71 -25.88 0.56 -5.76
N TYR A 72 -25.20 1.15 -4.78
CA TYR A 72 -24.14 0.48 -4.03
C TYR A 72 -24.66 -0.74 -3.29
N CYS A 73 -25.76 -0.60 -2.55
CA CYS A 73 -26.43 -1.71 -1.87
C CYS A 73 -26.81 -2.84 -2.83
N ARG A 74 -27.35 -2.50 -4.00
CA ARG A 74 -27.71 -3.50 -5.02
C ARG A 74 -26.49 -4.23 -5.59
N VAL A 75 -25.43 -3.51 -5.94
CA VAL A 75 -24.20 -4.09 -6.54
C VAL A 75 -23.52 -5.06 -5.56
N TYR A 76 -23.50 -4.72 -4.28
CA TYR A 76 -22.83 -5.53 -3.25
C TYR A 76 -23.80 -6.43 -2.46
N SER A 77 -25.08 -6.51 -2.86
CA SER A 77 -26.13 -7.26 -2.17
C SER A 77 -26.21 -6.94 -0.67
N LEU A 78 -26.09 -5.65 -0.32
CA LEU A 78 -26.13 -5.15 1.05
C LEU A 78 -27.52 -4.59 1.38
N THR A 79 -27.90 -4.75 2.64
CA THR A 79 -28.99 -3.99 3.26
C THR A 79 -28.46 -2.67 3.85
N ASP A 80 -29.35 -1.71 4.06
CA ASP A 80 -28.98 -0.44 4.72
C ASP A 80 -28.36 -0.66 6.11
N ALA A 81 -28.83 -1.68 6.84
CA ALA A 81 -28.27 -2.07 8.12
C ALA A 81 -26.84 -2.60 7.97
N GLN A 82 -26.56 -3.45 6.97
CA GLN A 82 -25.21 -3.94 6.71
C GLN A 82 -24.28 -2.82 6.23
N LEU A 83 -24.77 -1.88 5.42
CA LEU A 83 -23.99 -0.70 5.03
C LEU A 83 -23.59 0.14 6.24
N LYS A 84 -24.53 0.33 7.19
CA LYS A 84 -24.24 0.98 8.47
C LYS A 84 -23.18 0.21 9.26
N GLU A 85 -23.31 -1.12 9.39
CA GLU A 85 -22.33 -1.95 10.08
C GLU A 85 -20.93 -1.85 9.46
N ILE A 86 -20.82 -1.76 8.13
CA ILE A 86 -19.54 -1.52 7.45
C ILE A 86 -18.92 -0.19 7.90
N ALA A 87 -19.69 0.90 7.93
CA ALA A 87 -19.20 2.20 8.40
C ALA A 87 -18.69 2.12 9.84
N LEU A 88 -19.48 1.52 10.73
CA LEU A 88 -19.12 1.39 12.14
C LEU A 88 -17.89 0.51 12.32
N ARG A 89 -17.80 -0.59 11.58
CA ARG A 89 -16.67 -1.51 11.62
C ARG A 89 -15.38 -0.82 11.20
N GLU A 90 -15.38 -0.10 10.08
CA GLU A 90 -14.21 0.65 9.62
C GLU A 90 -13.74 1.67 10.67
N PHE A 91 -14.68 2.40 11.28
CA PHE A 91 -14.34 3.37 12.32
C PHE A 91 -13.79 2.70 13.58
N LYS A 92 -14.37 1.56 14.01
CA LYS A 92 -13.86 0.77 15.14
C LYS A 92 -12.43 0.29 14.90
N ILE A 93 -12.08 -0.10 13.67
CA ILE A 93 -10.72 -0.50 13.30
C ILE A 93 -9.75 0.65 13.52
N GLU A 94 -10.07 1.85 13.04
CA GLU A 94 -9.20 3.03 13.23
C GLU A 94 -9.08 3.41 14.71
N LYS A 95 -10.21 3.43 15.44
CA LYS A 95 -10.21 3.68 16.88
C LYS A 95 -9.38 2.66 17.65
N PHE A 96 -9.49 1.37 17.30
CA PHE A 96 -8.69 0.30 17.89
C PHE A 96 -7.19 0.54 17.67
N LYS A 97 -6.78 0.89 16.44
CA LYS A 97 -5.37 1.18 16.12
C LYS A 97 -4.83 2.31 17.00
N HIS A 98 -5.56 3.42 17.07
CA HIS A 98 -5.17 4.56 17.89
C HIS A 98 -5.11 4.23 19.39
N GLN A 99 -6.09 3.51 19.93
CA GLN A 99 -6.09 3.11 21.35
C GLN A 99 -4.95 2.15 21.68
N THR A 100 -4.58 1.27 20.74
CA THR A 100 -3.56 0.23 20.98
C THR A 100 -2.14 0.79 20.86
N TRP A 101 -1.86 1.59 19.82
CA TRP A 101 -0.49 2.02 19.50
C TRP A 101 -0.26 3.53 19.51
N GLY A 102 -1.31 4.35 19.58
CA GLY A 102 -1.22 5.81 19.46
C GLY A 102 -0.25 6.43 20.46
N ASN A 103 -0.27 5.98 21.72
CA ASN A 103 0.59 6.49 22.78
C ASN A 103 2.08 6.17 22.58
N SER A 104 2.40 5.08 21.86
CA SER A 104 3.78 4.67 21.57
C SER A 104 4.25 5.07 20.17
N LEU A 105 3.38 5.68 19.36
CA LEU A 105 3.59 5.82 17.91
C LEU A 105 4.82 6.66 17.57
N GLU A 106 5.06 7.73 18.32
CA GLU A 106 6.25 8.58 18.14
C GLU A 106 7.54 7.82 18.47
N SER A 107 7.56 7.04 19.55
CA SER A 107 8.72 6.20 19.89
C SER A 107 8.97 5.11 18.84
N THR A 108 7.89 4.50 18.33
CA THR A 108 7.97 3.53 17.22
C THR A 108 8.49 4.18 15.95
N PHE A 109 8.05 5.41 15.65
CA PHE A 109 8.56 6.18 14.52
C PHE A 109 10.06 6.42 14.65
N LEU A 110 10.56 6.84 15.80
CA LEU A 110 12.00 7.05 16.01
C LEU A 110 12.81 5.78 15.78
N ASN A 111 12.33 4.63 16.27
CA ASN A 111 12.98 3.34 16.09
C ASN A 111 12.95 2.86 14.62
N ARG A 112 11.92 3.23 13.86
CA ARG A 112 11.73 2.80 12.46
C ARG A 112 12.09 3.88 11.44
N ARG A 113 12.53 5.07 11.85
CA ARG A 113 12.70 6.26 10.99
C ARG A 113 13.53 5.97 9.74
N ALA A 114 14.67 5.30 9.89
CA ALA A 114 15.55 4.95 8.78
C ALA A 114 14.89 4.05 7.73
N SER A 115 13.88 3.26 8.13
CA SER A 115 13.08 2.43 7.20
C SER A 115 11.92 3.18 6.54
N LEU A 116 11.58 4.35 7.06
CA LEU A 116 10.51 5.22 6.57
C LEU A 116 11.03 6.35 5.68
N ASP A 117 12.36 6.52 5.59
CA ASP A 117 12.95 7.48 4.69
C ASP A 117 12.56 7.18 3.23
N ARG A 118 12.27 8.26 2.51
CA ARG A 118 11.93 8.20 1.10
C ARG A 118 13.13 8.61 0.28
N VAL A 119 13.21 8.10 -0.94
CA VAL A 119 14.27 8.44 -1.89
C VAL A 119 13.66 8.93 -3.18
N ILE A 120 14.33 9.89 -3.79
CA ILE A 120 14.19 10.26 -5.19
C ILE A 120 15.47 9.73 -5.86
N TYR A 121 15.31 8.95 -6.91
CA TYR A 121 16.41 8.36 -7.66
C TYR A 121 16.13 8.44 -9.15
N SER A 122 17.16 8.37 -9.96
CA SER A 122 17.04 8.26 -11.40
C SER A 122 17.44 6.87 -11.87
N LEU A 123 16.70 6.35 -12.83
CA LEU A 123 16.86 5.01 -13.39
C LEU A 123 16.91 5.09 -14.92
N ILE A 124 17.80 4.30 -15.52
CA ILE A 124 17.77 3.98 -16.94
C ILE A 124 17.72 2.47 -17.04
N ARG A 125 16.78 1.93 -17.80
CA ARG A 125 16.67 0.49 -18.04
C ARG A 125 16.71 0.20 -19.53
N HIS A 126 17.51 -0.78 -19.95
CA HIS A 126 17.48 -1.30 -21.32
C HIS A 126 18.04 -2.73 -21.33
N LYS A 127 17.65 -3.53 -22.32
CA LYS A 127 18.07 -4.94 -22.46
C LYS A 127 19.49 -5.18 -22.99
N ASN A 128 20.20 -4.12 -23.42
CA ASN A 128 21.50 -4.25 -24.11
C ASN A 128 22.63 -3.86 -23.14
N PRO A 129 23.42 -4.81 -22.62
CA PRO A 129 24.48 -4.53 -21.64
C PRO A 129 25.53 -3.56 -22.18
N GLU A 130 25.96 -3.75 -23.43
CA GLU A 130 27.02 -2.97 -24.05
C GLU A 130 26.60 -1.50 -24.17
N LEU A 131 25.34 -1.27 -24.56
CA LEU A 131 24.77 0.07 -24.63
C LEU A 131 24.72 0.72 -23.24
N LEU A 132 24.19 0.05 -22.20
CA LEU A 132 24.19 0.65 -20.85
C LEU A 132 25.61 0.95 -20.36
N GLN A 133 26.59 0.10 -20.69
CA GLN A 133 27.97 0.33 -20.28
C GLN A 133 28.54 1.59 -20.92
N GLU A 134 28.30 1.79 -22.21
CA GLU A 134 28.67 3.02 -22.91
C GLU A 134 27.96 4.25 -22.31
N LEU A 135 26.64 4.17 -22.15
CA LEU A 135 25.83 5.26 -21.60
C LEU A 135 26.25 5.63 -20.18
N PHE A 136 26.63 4.65 -19.35
CA PHE A 136 27.18 4.89 -18.02
C PHE A 136 28.44 5.76 -18.07
N PHE A 137 29.40 5.46 -18.96
CA PHE A 137 30.61 6.27 -19.10
C PHE A 137 30.30 7.68 -19.60
N ARG A 138 29.40 7.83 -20.59
CA ARG A 138 28.98 9.16 -21.07
C ARG A 138 28.41 10.04 -19.95
N ILE A 139 27.61 9.45 -19.05
CA ILE A 139 27.06 10.18 -17.89
C ILE A 139 28.18 10.49 -16.88
N GLN A 140 29.06 9.52 -16.60
CA GLN A 140 30.15 9.68 -15.64
C GLN A 140 31.15 10.76 -16.07
N ASP A 141 31.44 10.84 -17.37
CA ASP A 141 32.37 11.81 -17.97
C ASP A 141 31.67 13.16 -18.29
N CYS A 142 30.41 13.33 -17.86
CA CYS A 142 29.59 14.52 -18.06
C CYS A 142 29.39 14.91 -19.55
N GLU A 143 29.51 13.96 -20.48
CA GLU A 143 29.27 14.19 -21.92
C GLU A 143 27.77 14.39 -22.21
N GLN A 144 26.92 13.69 -21.45
CA GLN A 144 25.46 13.82 -21.51
C GLN A 144 24.87 13.73 -20.11
N SER A 145 23.79 14.48 -19.86
CA SER A 145 23.11 14.41 -18.57
C SER A 145 22.33 13.09 -18.43
N PHE A 146 22.17 12.63 -17.19
CA PHE A 146 21.36 11.44 -16.89
C PHE A 146 19.94 11.57 -17.49
N ALA A 147 19.34 12.76 -17.42
CA ALA A 147 17.99 12.99 -17.90
C ALA A 147 17.87 12.86 -19.42
N GLU A 148 18.83 13.38 -20.17
CA GLU A 148 18.88 13.23 -21.63
C GLU A 148 19.03 11.76 -22.02
N VAL A 149 19.99 11.06 -21.39
CA VAL A 149 20.25 9.65 -21.65
C VAL A 149 19.02 8.79 -21.30
N ALA A 150 18.38 9.06 -20.16
CA ALA A 150 17.16 8.36 -19.77
C ALA A 150 16.01 8.59 -20.76
N SER A 151 15.81 9.82 -21.20
CA SER A 151 14.72 10.19 -22.12
C SER A 151 14.90 9.56 -23.50
N GLN A 152 16.14 9.44 -23.96
CA GLN A 152 16.46 8.91 -25.29
C GLN A 152 16.55 7.39 -25.32
N TYR A 153 17.08 6.77 -24.27
CA TYR A 153 17.48 5.35 -24.31
C TYR A 153 16.74 4.45 -23.31
N SER A 154 16.09 4.99 -22.27
CA SER A 154 15.39 4.11 -21.32
C SER A 154 14.16 3.47 -21.97
N GLN A 155 13.94 2.19 -21.68
CA GLN A 155 12.82 1.39 -22.20
C GLN A 155 11.64 1.31 -21.23
N GLY A 156 11.72 1.99 -20.09
CA GLY A 156 10.65 2.08 -19.10
C GLY A 156 9.90 3.41 -19.10
N VAL A 157 8.83 3.49 -18.30
CA VAL A 157 7.99 4.71 -18.16
C VAL A 157 8.78 5.93 -17.67
N GLU A 158 9.87 5.70 -16.95
CA GLU A 158 10.77 6.75 -16.47
C GLU A 158 11.46 7.53 -17.59
N ALA A 159 11.50 7.04 -18.83
CA ALA A 159 11.98 7.82 -19.97
C ALA A 159 11.22 9.17 -20.11
N GLN A 160 9.94 9.19 -19.75
CA GLN A 160 9.11 10.41 -19.83
C GLN A 160 9.44 11.45 -18.75
N THR A 161 10.13 11.04 -17.69
CA THR A 161 10.50 11.89 -16.55
C THR A 161 12.01 12.13 -16.46
N GLY A 162 12.74 11.90 -17.56
CA GLY A 162 14.21 11.98 -17.56
C GLY A 162 14.85 10.99 -16.59
N GLY A 163 14.21 9.83 -16.41
CA GLY A 163 14.66 8.77 -15.51
C GLY A 163 14.27 8.98 -14.05
N MET A 164 13.74 10.14 -13.66
CA MET A 164 13.49 10.48 -12.27
C MET A 164 12.25 9.74 -11.72
N ILE A 165 12.42 9.10 -10.56
CA ILE A 165 11.40 8.33 -9.83
C ILE A 165 11.44 8.74 -8.35
N GLY A 166 10.27 9.06 -7.78
CA GLY A 166 10.14 9.35 -6.35
C GLY A 166 9.20 10.52 -6.05
N PRO A 167 9.02 10.87 -4.77
CA PRO A 167 9.61 10.23 -3.59
C PRO A 167 8.93 8.90 -3.23
N VAL A 168 9.73 7.85 -3.03
CA VAL A 168 9.23 6.49 -2.68
C VAL A 168 9.93 5.93 -1.45
N LEU A 169 9.21 5.16 -0.65
CA LEU A 169 9.76 4.51 0.55
C LEU A 169 10.85 3.51 0.16
N LEU A 170 12.01 3.61 0.82
CA LEU A 170 13.15 2.74 0.52
C LEU A 170 12.80 1.26 0.71
N ASN A 171 11.97 0.93 1.70
CA ASN A 171 11.55 -0.45 2.01
C ASN A 171 10.52 -1.04 1.02
N LYS A 172 9.94 -0.23 0.13
CA LYS A 172 9.02 -0.70 -0.92
C LYS A 172 9.70 -0.96 -2.26
N LEU A 173 10.98 -0.61 -2.37
CA LEU A 173 11.76 -0.83 -3.59
C LEU A 173 12.21 -2.29 -3.70
N PRO A 174 12.47 -2.79 -4.92
CA PRO A 174 13.16 -4.06 -5.11
C PRO A 174 14.47 -4.07 -4.31
N ALA A 175 14.77 -5.20 -3.67
CA ALA A 175 15.90 -5.32 -2.74
C ALA A 175 17.24 -4.87 -3.35
N ALA A 176 17.50 -5.19 -4.62
CA ALA A 176 18.71 -4.79 -5.33
C ALA A 176 18.86 -3.26 -5.49
N ILE A 177 17.74 -2.54 -5.67
CA ILE A 177 17.75 -1.06 -5.72
C ILE A 177 17.89 -0.50 -4.31
N ALA A 178 17.10 -1.01 -3.37
CA ALA A 178 17.08 -0.53 -1.98
C ALA A 178 18.49 -0.59 -1.35
N GLU A 179 19.20 -1.71 -1.51
CA GLU A 179 20.54 -1.90 -0.95
C GLU A 179 21.57 -0.95 -1.56
N LYS A 180 21.50 -0.68 -2.87
CA LYS A 180 22.39 0.29 -3.52
C LYS A 180 22.11 1.71 -3.03
N LEU A 181 20.83 2.12 -3.00
CA LEU A 181 20.46 3.48 -2.57
C LEU A 181 20.75 3.72 -1.09
N ARG A 182 20.59 2.71 -0.22
CA ARG A 182 20.87 2.79 1.23
C ARG A 182 22.31 3.24 1.52
N HIS A 183 23.27 2.79 0.72
CA HIS A 183 24.69 3.08 0.90
C HIS A 183 25.19 4.21 -0.03
N SER A 184 24.28 4.87 -0.74
CA SER A 184 24.64 5.92 -1.68
C SER A 184 24.65 7.31 -1.05
N ILE A 185 25.51 8.17 -1.55
CA ILE A 185 25.40 9.62 -1.36
C ILE A 185 24.62 10.26 -2.53
N PRO A 186 23.98 11.42 -2.34
CA PRO A 186 23.31 12.13 -3.43
C PRO A 186 24.24 12.36 -4.63
N GLN A 187 23.69 12.23 -5.83
CA GLN A 187 24.35 12.26 -7.14
C GLN A 187 25.28 11.08 -7.45
N GLN A 188 25.44 10.10 -6.54
CA GLN A 188 26.22 8.89 -6.83
C GLN A 188 25.51 8.01 -7.87
N ILE A 189 26.22 7.74 -8.98
CA ILE A 189 25.80 6.84 -10.05
C ILE A 189 26.39 5.45 -9.80
N HIS A 190 25.58 4.42 -9.98
CA HIS A 190 26.00 3.02 -9.92
C HIS A 190 26.28 2.48 -11.33
N PRO A 191 27.29 1.61 -11.48
CA PRO A 191 27.55 0.91 -12.73
C PRO A 191 26.35 0.03 -13.11
N PRO A 192 26.18 -0.30 -14.41
CA PRO A 192 25.09 -1.14 -14.86
C PRO A 192 25.02 -2.48 -14.12
N PHE A 193 23.82 -2.88 -13.70
CA PHE A 193 23.60 -4.16 -13.05
C PHE A 193 22.28 -4.80 -13.50
N LEU A 194 22.20 -6.13 -13.36
CA LEU A 194 21.00 -6.87 -13.69
C LEU A 194 19.94 -6.66 -12.61
N LEU A 195 18.73 -6.30 -13.04
CA LEU A 195 17.53 -6.21 -12.22
C LEU A 195 16.40 -6.94 -12.97
N GLU A 196 16.08 -8.15 -12.52
CA GLU A 196 15.16 -9.05 -13.22
C GLU A 196 15.62 -9.28 -14.67
N GLU A 197 14.80 -9.00 -15.68
CA GLU A 197 15.17 -9.08 -17.10
C GLU A 197 15.85 -7.83 -17.67
N TRP A 198 16.06 -6.79 -16.86
CA TRP A 198 16.59 -5.49 -17.30
C TRP A 198 18.03 -5.26 -16.82
N ILE A 199 18.78 -4.48 -17.59
CA ILE A 199 20.05 -3.91 -17.13
C ILE A 199 19.78 -2.45 -16.82
N VAL A 200 20.20 -2.03 -15.63
CA VAL A 200 19.86 -0.72 -15.11
C VAL A 200 21.08 0.10 -14.68
N ILE A 201 21.05 1.40 -14.99
CA ILE A 201 21.90 2.42 -14.35
C ILE A 201 21.04 3.13 -13.31
N LEU A 202 21.59 3.35 -12.13
CA LEU A 202 20.89 3.92 -10.99
C LEU A 202 21.67 5.10 -10.44
N ARG A 203 21.00 6.22 -10.15
CA ARG A 203 21.59 7.37 -9.43
C ARG A 203 20.70 7.78 -8.27
N LEU A 204 21.27 7.96 -7.08
CA LEU A 204 20.53 8.58 -5.98
C LEU A 204 20.43 10.09 -6.22
N GLU A 205 19.22 10.67 -6.29
CA GLU A 205 19.06 12.13 -6.42
C GLU A 205 19.04 12.79 -5.05
N LYS A 206 18.17 12.28 -4.17
CA LYS A 206 17.93 12.88 -2.85
C LYS A 206 17.33 11.87 -1.89
N VAL A 207 17.76 11.92 -0.63
CA VAL A 207 17.05 11.32 0.50
C VAL A 207 16.09 12.35 1.09
N VAL A 208 14.82 11.96 1.23
CA VAL A 208 13.78 12.74 1.88
C VAL A 208 13.51 12.08 3.23
N PRO A 209 14.01 12.67 4.33
CA PRO A 209 13.87 12.07 5.65
C PRO A 209 12.41 11.99 6.04
N ALA A 210 12.01 10.88 6.67
CA ALA A 210 10.67 10.73 7.19
C ALA A 210 10.39 11.80 8.24
N GLN A 211 9.15 12.31 8.24
CA GLN A 211 8.64 13.24 9.24
C GLN A 211 7.50 12.54 10.00
N PHE A 212 7.36 12.87 11.27
CA PHE A 212 6.23 12.39 12.06
C PHE A 212 5.02 13.30 11.79
N ASP A 213 4.33 13.01 10.69
CA ASP A 213 3.11 13.68 10.25
C ASP A 213 1.92 12.72 10.29
N ASP A 214 0.72 13.22 10.01
CA ASP A 214 -0.52 12.41 10.03
C ASP A 214 -0.44 11.24 9.03
N VAL A 215 0.19 11.46 7.87
CA VAL A 215 0.36 10.43 6.84
C VAL A 215 1.25 9.29 7.34
N THR A 216 2.39 9.62 7.95
CA THR A 216 3.34 8.65 8.48
C THR A 216 2.80 7.96 9.72
N SER A 217 2.05 8.68 10.56
CA SER A 217 1.33 8.13 11.70
C SER A 217 0.33 7.07 11.26
N GLN A 218 -0.51 7.40 10.26
CA GLN A 218 -1.49 6.46 9.71
C GLN A 218 -0.84 5.24 9.05
N LEU A 219 0.27 5.44 8.33
CA LEU A 219 1.07 4.35 7.77
C LEU A 219 1.58 3.40 8.86
N LEU A 220 2.15 3.94 9.94
CA LEU A 220 2.68 3.15 11.05
C LEU A 220 1.58 2.39 11.78
N LEU A 221 0.43 3.02 12.05
CA LEU A 221 -0.73 2.37 12.66
C LEU A 221 -1.21 1.19 11.82
N ASN A 222 -1.27 1.34 10.49
CA ASN A 222 -1.62 0.26 9.58
C ASN A 222 -0.59 -0.88 9.61
N GLN A 223 0.71 -0.57 9.62
CA GLN A 223 1.76 -1.59 9.70
C GLN A 223 1.67 -2.39 11.01
N LEU A 224 1.58 -1.70 12.15
CA LEU A 224 1.46 -2.34 13.46
C LEU A 224 0.20 -3.19 13.56
N PHE A 225 -0.90 -2.73 12.96
CA PHE A 225 -2.13 -3.50 12.90
C PHE A 225 -1.95 -4.81 12.12
N GLU A 226 -1.42 -4.76 10.91
CA GLU A 226 -1.18 -5.98 10.12
C GLU A 226 -0.17 -6.93 10.79
N GLU A 227 0.90 -6.40 11.37
CA GLU A 227 1.86 -7.18 12.17
C GLU A 227 1.13 -7.93 13.31
N SER A 228 0.25 -7.25 14.05
CA SER A 228 -0.51 -7.85 15.15
C SER A 228 -1.50 -8.92 14.71
N LEU A 229 -2.02 -8.83 13.48
CA LEU A 229 -2.92 -9.85 12.92
C LEU A 229 -2.14 -11.10 12.49
N GLN A 230 -0.91 -10.92 11.99
CA GLN A 230 -0.03 -12.03 11.62
C GLN A 230 0.46 -12.80 12.85
N GLU A 231 0.81 -12.12 13.94
CA GLU A 231 1.23 -12.79 15.19
C GLU A 231 0.13 -13.64 15.84
N LYS A 232 -1.15 -13.31 15.58
CA LYS A 232 -2.32 -13.98 16.16
C LYS A 232 -2.98 -15.01 15.24
N SER A 233 -2.47 -15.19 14.02
CA SER A 233 -2.98 -16.13 13.00
C SER A 233 -2.30 -17.49 13.09
#